data_AF-A0A3G4VWA4-F1
#
_entry.id   AF-A0A3G4VWA4-F1
#
_cell.length_a   1.000
_cell.length_b   1.000
_cell.length_c   1.000
_cell.angle_alpha   90.00
_cell.angle_beta   90.00
_cell.angle_gamma   90.00
#
_symmetry.space_group_name_H-M   'P 1'
#
loop_
_entity.id
_entity.type
_entity.pdbx_description
1 polymer ?
#
loop_
_entity_poly.entity_id
_entity_poly.type
_entity_poly.pdbx_seq_one_letter_code
_entity_poly.pdbx_strand_id
1 'polypeptide(L)'
;MAVSPYTRERLAQAASTSRTLTEALEKLGVDPKSGSREYIRRRMGLLGVETSHFERDGNRWTRAILEDAVKASSNMYEVLRRLDIEAVGGNHAHISRRVRALGIDMSHFTGPARTERMRDNRRRRSADEILRETPASHATRTPNRMLRRALLDLGVEERCAECGIEPIWRGEPLPLEIDHVNGDWRDNRRENLRFLCPNCHSTTDTYRGRGKGRR
;
A
#
# COMPACT_ATOMS: atom_id res chain seq x y z
N MET A 1 2.82 41.44 -23.26
CA MET A 1 2.70 40.06 -22.77
C MET A 1 3.53 39.94 -21.51
N ALA A 2 2.96 39.47 -20.40
CA ALA A 2 3.72 39.30 -19.16
C ALA A 2 4.84 38.27 -19.39
N VAL A 3 6.09 38.68 -19.14
CA VAL A 3 7.24 37.78 -19.25
C VAL A 3 7.09 36.72 -18.17
N SER A 4 7.02 35.45 -18.57
CA SER A 4 6.91 34.36 -17.60
C SER A 4 8.12 34.39 -16.65
N PRO A 5 7.93 34.23 -15.33
CA PRO A 5 9.04 34.26 -14.38
C PRO A 5 10.03 33.09 -14.56
N TYR A 6 9.66 32.08 -15.35
CA TYR A 6 10.48 30.91 -15.67
C TYR A 6 11.16 31.11 -17.03
N THR A 7 12.18 31.97 -17.06
CA THR A 7 13.06 32.15 -18.22
C THR A 7 13.97 30.93 -18.41
N ARG A 8 14.55 30.80 -19.60
CA ARG A 8 15.45 29.69 -19.93
C ARG A 8 16.66 29.67 -18.98
N GLU A 9 17.24 30.82 -18.71
CA GLU A 9 18.43 31.01 -17.87
C GLU A 9 18.14 30.56 -16.44
N ARG A 10 17.01 31.01 -15.87
CA ARG A 10 16.58 30.65 -14.52
C ARG A 10 16.34 29.14 -14.39
N LEU A 11 15.67 28.55 -15.38
CA LEU A 11 15.41 27.10 -15.40
C LEU A 11 16.69 26.30 -15.59
N ALA A 12 17.61 26.75 -16.44
CA ALA A 12 18.89 26.09 -16.69
C ALA A 12 19.81 26.12 -15.46
N GLN A 13 19.86 27.24 -14.73
CA GLN A 13 20.62 27.35 -13.49
C GLN A 13 20.05 26.45 -12.38
N ALA A 14 18.72 26.39 -12.26
CA ALA A 14 18.06 25.49 -11.33
C ALA A 14 18.31 24.02 -11.70
N ALA A 15 18.28 23.69 -13.00
CA ALA A 15 18.52 22.34 -13.47
C ALA A 15 19.97 21.90 -13.28
N SER A 16 20.96 22.68 -13.70
CA SER A 16 22.38 22.29 -13.65
C SER A 16 22.92 22.03 -12.25
N THR A 17 22.29 22.62 -11.22
CA THR A 17 22.69 22.44 -9.82
C THR A 17 21.89 21.36 -9.11
N SER A 18 20.90 20.74 -9.78
CA SER A 18 19.94 19.82 -9.17
C SER A 18 20.08 18.43 -9.77
N ARG A 19 19.91 17.41 -8.93
CA ARG A 19 19.92 16.01 -9.39
C ARG A 19 18.52 15.52 -9.72
N THR A 20 17.49 16.27 -9.36
CA THR A 20 16.09 15.90 -9.55
C THR A 20 15.23 17.13 -9.89
N LEU A 21 14.03 16.92 -10.44
CA LEU A 21 13.09 18.00 -10.73
C LEU A 21 12.47 18.60 -9.45
N THR A 22 12.36 17.85 -8.34
CA THR A 22 11.90 18.38 -7.04
C THR A 22 12.92 19.38 -6.49
N GLU A 23 14.19 19.00 -6.46
CA GLU A 23 15.28 19.92 -6.04
C GLU A 23 15.30 21.18 -6.92
N ALA A 24 15.09 21.04 -8.23
CA ALA A 24 15.01 22.17 -9.14
C ALA A 24 13.79 23.07 -8.84
N LEU A 25 12.63 22.50 -8.50
CA LEU A 25 11.42 23.25 -8.13
C LEU A 25 11.58 23.98 -6.80
N GLU A 26 12.18 23.34 -5.79
CA GLU A 26 12.46 23.95 -4.49
C GLU A 26 13.36 25.18 -4.62
N LYS A 27 14.43 25.07 -5.43
CA LYS A 27 15.32 26.21 -5.73
C LYS A 27 14.65 27.33 -6.52
N LEU A 28 13.61 27.00 -7.30
CA LEU A 28 12.79 27.99 -7.99
C LEU A 28 11.78 28.68 -7.06
N GLY A 29 11.64 28.20 -5.80
CA GLY A 29 10.66 28.68 -4.82
C GLY A 29 9.25 28.12 -5.06
N VAL A 30 9.15 26.96 -5.72
CA VAL A 30 7.87 26.35 -6.11
C VAL A 30 7.66 25.07 -5.31
N ASP A 31 6.48 24.91 -4.72
CA ASP A 31 6.11 23.65 -4.06
C ASP A 31 6.14 22.49 -5.08
N PRO A 32 6.99 21.46 -4.87
CA PRO A 32 7.07 20.32 -5.77
C PRO A 32 5.80 19.49 -5.87
N LYS A 33 4.84 19.64 -4.95
CA LYS A 33 3.54 18.97 -4.98
C LYS A 33 2.45 19.77 -5.68
N SER A 34 2.74 21.02 -6.06
CA SER A 34 1.80 21.89 -6.74
C SER A 34 1.60 21.52 -8.22
N GLY A 35 0.47 21.95 -8.80
CA GLY A 35 0.19 21.80 -10.23
C GLY A 35 1.21 22.48 -11.16
N SER A 36 2.02 23.41 -10.64
CA SER A 36 3.08 24.09 -11.39
C SER A 36 4.23 23.16 -11.77
N ARG A 37 4.38 22.00 -11.11
CA ARG A 37 5.41 20.99 -11.43
C ARG A 37 5.39 20.57 -12.90
N GLU A 38 4.21 20.25 -13.41
CA GLU A 38 4.07 19.74 -14.79
C GLU A 38 4.26 20.87 -15.81
N TYR A 39 3.79 22.08 -15.48
CA TYR A 39 4.05 23.27 -16.28
C TYR A 39 5.55 23.56 -16.42
N ILE A 40 6.30 23.53 -15.31
CA ILE A 40 7.75 23.81 -15.30
C ILE A 40 8.52 22.72 -16.04
N ARG A 41 8.19 21.44 -15.84
CA ARG A 41 8.78 20.33 -16.60
C ARG A 41 8.59 20.51 -18.11
N ARG A 42 7.36 20.78 -18.54
CA ARG A 42 7.06 21.02 -19.97
C ARG A 42 7.83 22.22 -20.50
N ARG A 43 7.92 23.29 -19.71
CA ARG A 43 8.63 24.52 -20.08
C ARG A 43 10.15 24.33 -20.19
N MET A 44 10.76 23.54 -19.31
CA MET A 44 12.16 23.12 -19.42
C MET A 44 12.42 22.41 -20.76
N GLY A 45 11.54 21.48 -21.14
CA GLY A 45 11.63 20.79 -22.43
C GLY A 45 11.46 21.73 -23.64
N LEU A 46 10.47 22.62 -23.61
CA LEU A 46 10.23 23.61 -24.67
C LEU A 46 11.40 24.59 -24.87
N LEU A 47 12.10 24.95 -23.79
CA LEU A 47 13.22 25.90 -23.83
C LEU A 47 14.58 25.20 -24.01
N GLY A 48 14.59 23.88 -24.22
CA GLY A 48 15.82 23.11 -24.41
C GLY A 48 16.76 23.16 -23.20
N VAL A 49 16.20 23.16 -21.99
CA VAL A 49 16.99 23.01 -20.77
C VAL A 49 17.41 21.55 -20.64
N GLU A 50 18.69 21.31 -20.40
CA GLU A 50 19.24 19.97 -20.20
C GLU A 50 18.73 19.39 -18.87
N THR A 51 17.98 18.29 -18.94
CA THR A 51 17.40 17.61 -17.77
C THR A 51 17.54 16.09 -17.84
N SER A 52 18.35 15.55 -18.75
CA SER A 52 18.56 14.10 -18.89
C SER A 52 19.30 13.49 -17.70
N HIS A 53 20.11 14.30 -17.01
CA HIS A 53 20.76 13.94 -15.75
C HIS A 53 19.81 13.87 -14.55
N PHE A 54 18.56 14.35 -14.67
CA PHE A 54 17.61 14.28 -13.56
C PHE A 54 17.27 12.83 -13.23
N GLU A 55 17.60 12.42 -12.01
CA GLU A 55 17.11 11.21 -11.40
C GLU A 55 15.59 11.30 -11.19
N ARG A 56 14.92 10.14 -11.17
CA ARG A 56 13.49 10.08 -10.86
C ARG A 56 13.24 10.58 -9.44
N ASP A 57 12.56 11.72 -9.37
CA ASP A 57 12.02 12.29 -8.15
C ASP A 57 11.12 11.38 -7.33
N GLY A 58 11.09 11.66 -6.02
CA GLY A 58 9.94 11.34 -5.18
C GLY A 58 9.92 9.89 -4.69
N ASN A 59 11.03 9.17 -4.76
CA ASN A 59 11.08 7.87 -4.12
C ASN A 59 11.36 8.03 -2.63
N ARG A 60 10.29 8.05 -1.82
CA ARG A 60 10.34 7.96 -0.34
C ARG A 60 11.32 6.87 0.13
N TRP A 61 11.53 5.84 -0.68
CA TRP A 61 12.43 4.71 -0.44
C TRP A 61 13.74 4.87 -1.22
N THR A 62 14.58 5.78 -0.72
CA THR A 62 15.95 5.96 -1.21
C THR A 62 16.84 4.78 -0.80
N ARG A 63 18.02 4.66 -1.43
CA ARG A 63 19.03 3.67 -1.04
C ARG A 63 19.39 3.79 0.44
N ALA A 64 19.74 4.99 0.90
CA ALA A 64 20.16 5.22 2.29
C ALA A 64 19.08 4.77 3.29
N ILE A 65 17.83 5.21 3.09
CA ILE A 65 16.69 4.84 3.96
C ILE A 65 16.50 3.32 4.01
N LEU A 66 16.59 2.65 2.86
CA LEU A 66 16.40 1.20 2.80
C LEU A 66 17.60 0.43 3.37
N GLU A 67 18.83 0.89 3.17
CA GLU A 67 20.04 0.28 3.72
C GLU A 67 20.05 0.36 5.25
N ASP A 68 19.72 1.51 5.82
CA ASP A 68 19.64 1.69 7.28
C ASP A 68 18.55 0.78 7.87
N ALA A 69 17.39 0.73 7.23
CA ALA A 69 16.30 -0.14 7.67
C ALA A 69 16.64 -1.63 7.54
N VAL A 70 17.34 -2.04 6.46
CA VAL A 70 17.76 -3.43 6.24
C VAL A 70 18.84 -3.85 7.23
N LYS A 71 19.87 -3.02 7.46
CA LYS A 71 20.94 -3.29 8.45
C LYS A 71 20.38 -3.50 9.86
N ALA A 72 19.39 -2.70 10.23
CA ALA A 72 18.77 -2.80 11.55
C ALA A 72 17.78 -3.98 11.67
N SER A 73 17.46 -4.70 10.60
CA SER A 73 16.39 -5.70 10.56
C SER A 73 16.88 -7.13 10.36
N SER A 74 16.14 -8.08 10.91
CA SER A 74 16.36 -9.53 10.70
C SER A 74 15.52 -10.12 9.55
N ASN A 75 14.51 -9.39 9.06
CA ASN A 75 13.62 -9.82 7.99
C ASN A 75 12.86 -8.62 7.35
N MET A 76 12.19 -8.85 6.22
CA MET A 76 11.45 -7.81 5.50
C MET A 76 10.26 -7.22 6.28
N TYR A 77 9.62 -7.95 7.19
CA TYR A 77 8.53 -7.40 8.02
C TYR A 77 9.05 -6.39 9.04
N GLU A 78 10.24 -6.63 9.59
CA GLU A 78 10.93 -5.66 10.42
C GLU A 78 11.31 -4.40 9.64
N VAL A 79 11.79 -4.55 8.40
CA VAL A 79 12.07 -3.41 7.50
C VAL A 79 10.81 -2.57 7.33
N LEU A 80 9.67 -3.19 6.98
CA LEU A 80 8.40 -2.50 6.82
C LEU A 80 7.98 -1.76 8.10
N ARG A 81 8.09 -2.40 9.28
CA ARG A 81 7.79 -1.76 10.58
C ARG A 81 8.68 -0.55 10.84
N ARG A 82 9.98 -0.64 10.59
CA ARG A 82 10.93 0.48 10.79
C ARG A 82 10.65 1.65 9.85
N LEU A 83 10.11 1.38 8.67
CA LEU A 83 9.72 2.39 7.69
C LEU A 83 8.32 2.96 7.93
N ASP A 84 7.63 2.53 9.01
CA ASP A 84 6.23 2.84 9.31
C ASP A 84 5.28 2.49 8.15
N ILE A 85 5.50 1.30 7.58
CA ILE A 85 4.70 0.77 6.47
C ILE A 85 3.96 -0.47 6.96
N GLU A 86 2.64 -0.44 6.87
CA GLU A 86 1.83 -1.64 7.08
C GLU A 86 2.05 -2.66 5.95
N ALA A 87 2.16 -3.94 6.31
CA ALA A 87 2.32 -5.05 5.37
C ALA A 87 1.00 -5.44 4.66
N VAL A 88 0.32 -4.45 4.08
CA VAL A 88 -0.94 -4.58 3.35
C VAL A 88 -0.82 -4.02 1.93
N GLY A 89 -1.75 -4.35 1.04
CA GLY A 89 -1.88 -3.70 -0.26
C GLY A 89 -0.68 -3.83 -1.20
N GLY A 90 0.14 -4.87 -1.06
CA GLY A 90 1.33 -5.08 -1.89
C GLY A 90 2.57 -4.30 -1.47
N ASN A 91 2.52 -3.55 -0.35
CA ASN A 91 3.65 -2.80 0.19
C ASN A 91 4.90 -3.66 0.38
N HIS A 92 4.75 -4.85 0.95
CA HIS A 92 5.87 -5.78 1.11
C HIS A 92 6.51 -6.10 -0.24
N ALA A 93 5.72 -6.47 -1.26
CA ALA A 93 6.25 -6.78 -2.58
C ALA A 93 6.90 -5.56 -3.24
N HIS A 94 6.38 -4.36 -3.02
CA HIS A 94 6.96 -3.12 -3.52
C HIS A 94 8.33 -2.85 -2.89
N ILE A 95 8.44 -2.86 -1.56
CA ILE A 95 9.71 -2.60 -0.86
C ILE A 95 10.72 -3.70 -1.16
N SER A 96 10.34 -4.98 -1.12
CA SER A 96 11.27 -6.06 -1.45
C SER A 96 11.81 -5.97 -2.87
N ARG A 97 10.98 -5.58 -3.86
CA ARG A 97 11.47 -5.34 -5.23
C ARG A 97 12.45 -4.17 -5.28
N ARG A 98 12.18 -3.11 -4.53
CA ARG A 98 13.05 -1.93 -4.49
C ARG A 98 14.41 -2.24 -3.87
N VAL A 99 14.44 -2.93 -2.73
CA VAL A 99 15.68 -3.36 -2.06
C VAL A 99 16.54 -4.21 -3.00
N ARG A 100 15.93 -5.18 -3.70
CA ARG A 100 16.61 -6.00 -4.71
C ARG A 100 17.12 -5.18 -5.90
N ALA A 101 16.32 -4.26 -6.43
CA ALA A 101 16.71 -3.40 -7.55
C ALA A 101 17.88 -2.46 -7.20
N LEU A 102 18.08 -2.16 -5.92
CA LEU A 102 19.22 -1.40 -5.41
C LEU A 102 20.41 -2.30 -5.05
N GLY A 103 20.31 -3.62 -5.15
CA GLY A 103 21.40 -4.53 -4.79
C GLY A 103 21.82 -4.43 -3.33
N ILE A 104 20.89 -4.08 -2.43
CA ILE A 104 21.16 -4.03 -0.99
C ILE A 104 21.24 -5.47 -0.47
N ASP A 105 22.32 -5.79 0.23
CA ASP A 105 22.50 -7.11 0.81
C ASP A 105 21.48 -7.40 1.91
N MET A 106 20.90 -8.60 1.85
CA MET A 106 19.95 -9.13 2.84
C MET A 106 20.37 -10.53 3.29
N SER A 107 21.64 -10.91 3.10
CA SER A 107 22.13 -12.25 3.42
C SER A 107 22.01 -12.58 4.90
N HIS A 108 22.08 -11.56 5.78
CA HIS A 108 21.90 -11.70 7.22
C HIS A 108 20.43 -11.90 7.64
N PHE A 109 19.47 -11.80 6.73
CA PHE A 109 18.07 -12.02 7.08
C PHE A 109 17.82 -13.49 7.43
N THR A 110 17.35 -13.70 8.65
CA THR A 110 16.95 -15.02 9.13
C THR A 110 15.47 -15.24 8.84
N GLY A 111 15.14 -16.36 8.19
CA GLY A 111 13.76 -16.81 8.11
C GLY A 111 13.18 -17.09 9.50
N PRO A 112 11.84 -17.14 9.64
CA PRO A 112 11.23 -17.55 10.91
C PRO A 112 11.78 -18.91 11.34
N ALA A 113 12.24 -19.01 12.59
CA ALA A 113 12.76 -20.25 13.15
C ALA A 113 11.67 -21.34 13.09
N ARG A 114 11.79 -22.27 12.15
CA ARG A 114 10.95 -23.47 12.11
C ARG A 114 11.46 -24.43 13.19
N THR A 115 10.83 -24.38 14.35
CA THR A 115 11.04 -25.39 15.39
C THR A 115 10.51 -26.75 14.91
N GLU A 116 11.05 -27.84 15.46
CA GLU A 116 10.62 -29.21 15.13
C GLU A 116 9.12 -29.42 15.39
N ARG A 117 8.57 -28.77 16.43
CA ARG A 117 7.13 -28.76 16.74
C ARG A 117 6.26 -28.14 15.64
N MET A 118 6.83 -27.29 14.78
CA MET A 118 6.11 -26.64 13.69
C MET A 118 6.14 -27.45 12.40
N ARG A 119 6.96 -28.51 12.31
CA ARG A 119 7.12 -29.33 11.10
C ARG A 119 5.82 -30.02 10.69
N ASP A 120 5.09 -30.54 11.68
CA ASP A 120 3.83 -31.26 11.48
C ASP A 120 2.60 -30.48 11.97
N ASN A 121 2.75 -29.17 12.21
CA ASN A 121 1.64 -28.34 12.65
C ASN A 121 0.63 -28.11 11.51
N ARG A 122 -0.30 -29.06 11.36
CA ARG A 122 -1.44 -29.01 10.44
C ARG A 122 -2.71 -28.50 11.11
N ARG A 123 -2.61 -27.90 12.31
CA ARG A 123 -3.78 -27.44 13.06
C ARG A 123 -4.53 -26.39 12.24
N ARG A 124 -5.78 -26.70 11.90
CA ARG A 124 -6.73 -25.72 11.37
C ARG A 124 -7.08 -24.75 12.49
N ARG A 125 -6.83 -23.45 12.29
CA ARG A 125 -7.26 -22.39 13.22
C ARG A 125 -8.78 -22.40 13.36
N SER A 126 -9.28 -22.21 14.58
CA SER A 126 -10.73 -22.09 14.84
C SER A 126 -11.30 -20.77 14.30
N ALA A 127 -12.62 -20.65 14.30
CA ALA A 127 -13.28 -19.39 13.95
C ALA A 127 -12.88 -18.26 14.91
N ASP A 128 -12.87 -18.51 16.22
CA ASP A 128 -12.48 -17.52 17.25
C ASP A 128 -11.03 -17.03 17.09
N GLU A 129 -10.11 -17.93 16.70
CA GLU A 129 -8.72 -17.54 16.47
C GLU A 129 -8.55 -16.61 15.27
N ILE A 130 -9.50 -16.62 14.34
CA ILE A 130 -9.51 -15.82 13.10
C ILE A 130 -10.33 -14.55 13.28
N LEU A 131 -11.53 -14.66 13.86
CA LEU A 131 -12.52 -13.60 13.98
C LEU A 131 -12.29 -12.76 15.23
N ARG A 132 -11.14 -12.09 15.25
CA ARG A 132 -10.70 -11.24 16.36
C ARG A 132 -10.02 -9.99 15.85
N GLU A 133 -9.96 -8.98 16.70
CA GLU A 133 -9.17 -7.80 16.43
C GLU A 133 -7.66 -8.12 16.51
N THR A 134 -6.89 -7.57 15.57
CA THR A 134 -5.42 -7.74 15.54
C THR A 134 -4.72 -6.41 15.86
N PRO A 135 -3.81 -6.38 16.86
CA PRO A 135 -3.06 -5.18 17.20
C PRO A 135 -2.23 -4.64 16.02
N ALA A 136 -2.13 -3.32 15.91
CA ALA A 136 -1.46 -2.64 14.79
C ALA A 136 0.02 -3.05 14.62
N SER A 137 0.75 -3.31 15.70
CA SER A 137 2.19 -3.62 15.69
C SER A 137 2.56 -4.93 14.96
N HIS A 138 1.60 -5.84 14.78
CA HIS A 138 1.81 -7.14 14.14
C HIS A 138 0.72 -7.52 13.13
N ALA A 139 -0.10 -6.55 12.70
CA ALA A 139 -1.23 -6.83 11.85
C ALA A 139 -0.79 -7.22 10.44
N THR A 140 -1.09 -8.47 10.07
CA THR A 140 -1.12 -8.92 8.67
C THR A 140 -2.56 -9.10 8.28
N ARG A 141 -2.92 -8.72 7.05
CA ARG A 141 -4.31 -8.82 6.63
C ARG A 141 -4.71 -10.29 6.53
N THR A 142 -5.74 -10.68 7.28
CA THR A 142 -6.31 -12.03 7.19
C THR A 142 -6.85 -12.26 5.78
N PRO A 143 -6.40 -13.31 5.07
CA PRO A 143 -6.96 -13.69 3.78
C PRO A 143 -8.49 -13.88 3.83
N ASN A 144 -9.21 -13.30 2.85
CA ASN A 144 -10.68 -13.38 2.78
C ASN A 144 -11.21 -14.82 2.81
N ARG A 145 -10.48 -15.79 2.22
CA ARG A 145 -10.87 -17.22 2.28
C ARG A 145 -10.98 -17.75 3.72
N MET A 146 -10.13 -17.27 4.63
CA MET A 146 -10.16 -17.68 6.03
C MET A 146 -11.28 -16.99 6.79
N LEU A 147 -11.53 -15.71 6.51
CA LEU A 147 -12.68 -14.98 7.07
C LEU A 147 -14.00 -15.61 6.65
N ARG A 148 -14.19 -15.87 5.35
CA ARG A 148 -15.39 -16.54 4.81
C ARG A 148 -15.62 -17.85 5.54
N ARG A 149 -14.61 -18.71 5.55
CA ARG A 149 -14.69 -20.01 6.19
C ARG A 149 -15.04 -19.89 7.67
N ALA A 150 -14.42 -18.98 8.40
CA ALA A 150 -14.71 -18.78 9.82
C ALA A 150 -16.13 -18.28 10.09
N LEU A 151 -16.68 -17.41 9.22
CA LEU A 151 -18.08 -16.98 9.30
C LEU A 151 -19.03 -18.16 9.04
N LEU A 152 -18.78 -18.95 8.01
CA LEU A 152 -19.59 -20.14 7.69
C LEU A 152 -19.49 -21.20 8.78
N ASP A 153 -18.31 -21.42 9.37
CA ASP A 153 -18.10 -22.34 10.49
C ASP A 153 -18.94 -21.92 11.73
N LEU A 154 -19.32 -20.65 11.86
CA LEU A 154 -20.21 -20.11 12.91
C LEU A 154 -21.70 -20.08 12.50
N GLY A 155 -22.07 -20.65 11.35
CA GLY A 155 -23.45 -20.69 10.87
C GLY A 155 -23.97 -19.37 10.31
N VAL A 156 -23.07 -18.46 9.91
CA VAL A 156 -23.47 -17.22 9.23
C VAL A 156 -24.00 -17.57 7.85
N GLU A 157 -25.23 -17.16 7.55
CA GLU A 157 -25.80 -17.33 6.23
C GLU A 157 -25.00 -16.58 5.16
N GLU A 158 -24.69 -17.26 4.06
CA GLU A 158 -23.98 -16.67 2.92
C GLU A 158 -24.94 -15.87 2.04
N ARG A 159 -25.55 -14.82 2.60
CA ARG A 159 -26.44 -13.88 1.90
C ARG A 159 -25.93 -12.46 2.03
N CYS A 160 -26.26 -11.61 1.07
CA CYS A 160 -25.98 -10.19 1.20
C CYS A 160 -26.74 -9.59 2.39
N ALA A 161 -26.03 -8.95 3.32
CA ALA A 161 -26.62 -8.34 4.51
C ALA A 161 -27.54 -7.15 4.20
N GLU A 162 -27.42 -6.54 3.01
CA GLU A 162 -28.24 -5.39 2.60
C GLU A 162 -29.48 -5.80 1.81
N CYS A 163 -29.30 -6.57 0.73
CA CYS A 163 -30.40 -6.91 -0.18
C CYS A 163 -30.87 -8.37 -0.09
N GLY A 164 -30.25 -9.19 0.78
CA GLY A 164 -30.64 -10.58 0.99
C GLY A 164 -30.28 -11.55 -0.14
N ILE A 165 -29.66 -11.08 -1.23
CA ILE A 165 -29.34 -11.93 -2.38
C ILE A 165 -28.43 -13.09 -1.97
N GLU A 166 -28.76 -14.28 -2.48
CA GLU A 166 -27.98 -15.50 -2.35
C GLU A 166 -26.69 -15.45 -3.18
N PRO A 167 -25.73 -16.37 -2.98
CA PRO A 167 -24.49 -16.39 -3.73
C PRO A 167 -24.69 -17.03 -5.13
N ILE A 168 -25.83 -16.75 -5.77
CA ILE A 168 -26.22 -17.22 -7.10
C ILE A 168 -26.85 -16.04 -7.84
N TRP A 169 -26.39 -15.79 -9.06
CA TRP A 169 -26.93 -14.77 -9.96
C TRP A 169 -27.16 -15.37 -11.34
N ARG A 170 -28.42 -15.38 -11.80
CA ARG A 170 -28.81 -15.96 -13.09
C ARG A 170 -28.34 -17.41 -13.29
N GLY A 171 -28.35 -18.21 -12.20
CA GLY A 171 -27.90 -19.60 -12.20
C GLY A 171 -26.38 -19.78 -12.05
N GLU A 172 -25.60 -18.70 -12.08
CA GLU A 172 -24.15 -18.74 -11.92
C GLU A 172 -23.72 -18.37 -10.49
N PRO A 173 -22.59 -18.89 -9.97
CA PRO A 173 -22.07 -18.47 -8.67
C PRO A 173 -21.82 -16.97 -8.61
N LEU A 174 -22.39 -16.30 -7.60
CA LEU A 174 -22.15 -14.89 -7.29
C LEU A 174 -21.23 -14.81 -6.08
N PRO A 175 -19.95 -14.41 -6.24
CA PRO A 175 -19.06 -14.23 -5.10
C PRO A 175 -19.52 -13.05 -4.24
N LEU A 176 -20.08 -13.34 -3.06
CA LEU A 176 -20.32 -12.30 -2.06
C LEU A 176 -18.98 -11.82 -1.49
N GLU A 177 -18.80 -10.52 -1.36
CA GLU A 177 -17.60 -9.92 -0.80
C GLU A 177 -17.74 -9.81 0.73
N ILE A 178 -16.62 -9.88 1.46
CA ILE A 178 -16.62 -9.62 2.90
C ILE A 178 -16.29 -8.15 3.09
N ASP A 179 -17.22 -7.43 3.71
CA ASP A 179 -17.07 -6.03 4.09
C ASP A 179 -16.83 -5.91 5.59
N HIS A 180 -16.00 -4.93 5.94
CA HIS A 180 -15.74 -4.49 7.31
C HIS A 180 -16.62 -3.27 7.55
N VAL A 181 -17.61 -3.36 8.44
CA VAL A 181 -18.61 -2.30 8.67
C VAL A 181 -17.94 -0.97 9.04
N ASN A 182 -16.90 -1.01 9.87
CA ASN A 182 -16.12 0.18 10.25
C ASN A 182 -14.99 0.54 9.25
N GLY A 183 -14.79 -0.24 8.20
CA GLY A 183 -13.69 -0.06 7.23
C GLY A 183 -12.28 -0.42 7.75
N ASP A 184 -12.13 -0.79 9.02
CA ASP A 184 -10.86 -1.26 9.59
C ASP A 184 -10.72 -2.77 9.36
N TRP A 185 -9.73 -3.10 8.54
CA TRP A 185 -9.40 -4.48 8.21
C TRP A 185 -8.75 -5.28 9.33
N ARG A 186 -8.28 -4.60 10.38
CA ARG A 186 -7.69 -5.23 11.56
C ARG A 186 -8.76 -5.79 12.50
N ASP A 187 -9.96 -5.23 12.44
CA ASP A 187 -11.10 -5.65 13.23
C ASP A 187 -11.89 -6.76 12.53
N ASN A 188 -11.45 -8.01 12.71
CA ASN A 188 -12.14 -9.17 12.13
C ASN A 188 -13.20 -9.77 13.08
N ARG A 189 -13.61 -9.06 14.12
CA ARG A 189 -14.66 -9.55 15.02
C ARG A 189 -15.94 -9.81 14.22
N ARG A 190 -16.69 -10.84 14.62
CA ARG A 190 -17.85 -11.34 13.87
C ARG A 190 -18.86 -10.23 13.56
N GLU A 191 -19.12 -9.38 14.54
CA GLU A 191 -20.05 -8.24 14.49
C GLU A 191 -19.63 -7.15 13.51
N ASN A 192 -18.33 -7.05 13.19
CA ASN A 192 -17.81 -6.07 12.23
C ASN A 192 -17.76 -6.61 10.79
N LEU A 193 -18.04 -7.89 10.57
CA LEU A 193 -17.99 -8.52 9.26
C LEU A 193 -19.39 -8.82 8.71
N ARG A 194 -19.58 -8.52 7.42
CA ARG A 194 -20.80 -8.89 6.69
C ARG A 194 -20.49 -9.36 5.27
N PHE A 195 -21.32 -10.25 4.76
CA PHE A 195 -21.31 -10.58 3.33
C PHE A 195 -22.12 -9.53 2.57
N LEU A 196 -21.57 -9.01 1.48
CA LEU A 196 -22.26 -8.09 0.57
C LEU A 196 -22.13 -8.58 -0.86
N CYS A 197 -23.19 -8.44 -1.66
CA CYS A 197 -23.04 -8.63 -3.10
C CYS A 197 -22.21 -7.48 -3.70
N PRO A 198 -21.58 -7.68 -4.88
CA PRO A 198 -20.74 -6.65 -5.51
C PRO A 198 -21.45 -5.30 -5.70
N ASN A 199 -22.76 -5.32 -5.97
CA ASN A 199 -23.56 -4.11 -6.16
C ASN A 199 -23.75 -3.36 -4.84
N CYS A 200 -24.23 -4.01 -3.78
CA CYS A 200 -24.39 -3.37 -2.46
C CYS A 200 -23.05 -2.96 -1.85
N HIS A 201 -21.98 -3.74 -2.04
CA HIS A 201 -20.67 -3.32 -1.56
C HIS A 201 -20.19 -2.04 -2.25
N SER A 202 -20.46 -1.89 -3.55
CA SER A 202 -20.06 -0.69 -4.31
C SER A 202 -20.66 0.63 -3.82
N THR A 203 -21.79 0.56 -3.11
CA THR A 203 -22.48 1.73 -2.54
C THR A 203 -22.00 2.08 -1.12
N THR A 204 -21.18 1.26 -0.49
CA THR A 204 -20.61 1.56 0.83
C THR A 204 -19.60 2.70 0.76
N ASP A 205 -19.44 3.42 1.88
CA ASP A 205 -18.43 4.47 2.03
C ASP A 205 -17.00 3.92 2.06
N THR A 206 -16.83 2.64 2.40
CA THR A 206 -15.56 1.93 2.55
C THR A 206 -15.12 1.22 1.26
N TYR A 207 -15.97 1.17 0.24
CA TYR A 207 -15.77 0.38 -0.98
C TYR A 207 -14.41 0.63 -1.63
N ARG A 208 -13.61 -0.44 -1.80
CA ARG A 208 -12.26 -0.37 -2.41
C ARG A 208 -11.36 0.70 -1.80
N GLY A 209 -11.52 0.99 -0.50
CA GLY A 209 -10.74 2.02 0.19
C GLY A 209 -11.22 3.45 -0.07
N ARG A 210 -12.44 3.62 -0.61
CA ARG A 210 -13.21 4.85 -0.45
C ARG A 210 -13.22 5.21 1.05
N GLY A 211 -13.05 6.49 1.37
CA GLY A 211 -12.89 6.96 2.75
C GLY A 211 -11.46 6.98 3.31
N LYS A 212 -10.45 6.34 2.68
CA LYS A 212 -9.04 6.40 3.14
C LYS A 212 -8.33 7.73 2.86
N GLY A 213 -9.00 8.67 2.18
CA GLY A 213 -8.45 9.96 1.75
C GLY A 213 -8.67 11.15 2.70
N ARG A 214 -8.97 10.91 3.99
CA ARG A 214 -9.02 11.97 5.02
C ARG A 214 -7.99 11.70 6.11
N ARG A 215 -6.71 11.81 5.77
CA ARG A 215 -5.60 12.03 6.71
C ARG A 215 -4.59 12.97 6.06
#